data_AF-A0A415U4T3-F1
#
_entry.id   AF-A0A415U4T3-F1
#
_cell.length_a   1.000
_cell.length_b   1.000
_cell.length_c   1.000
_cell.angle_alpha   90.00
_cell.angle_beta   90.00
_cell.angle_gamma   90.00
#
_symmetry.space_group_name_H-M   'P 1'
#
loop_
_entity.id
_entity.type
_entity.pdbx_description
1 polymer ?
#
loop_
_entity_poly.entity_id
_entity_poly.type
_entity_poly.pdbx_seq_one_letter_code
_entity_poly.pdbx_strand_id
1 'polypeptide(L)'
;MIKFPLYVTLDTNIFDSNKLDFSKDSTLSLLINYVETGKIKIVLSNIVVKEVEKHIVRASEDICSAFRGLRKEVLKIVSKGLLEQMGVKTDLLLLDKEKYQEKSLDVWRKFLENLNPEILDLSLIDLNDIVDDYFDIKPPFESGEKKRKEFPDAFIANQIRKRFGKDEVIAIVCNDNGLKKACGNSQNHIFYKTLGELYNAINIQETEYKNILQEINCLIVNYIPEIQNMLKNEDCVEVHGLSYDKDGIESGFDYSDIEVVSVKNISCCVRTIDEITDEIAWATLLGTVDMEVACSYEDYGNAIWDSENKAYFYLETRTNLEKHIARFALRIELNRKENSIRIIPFKIILNGDTLCDWFEITEDNDDEMDIINQEREDVGLCSLDCYDDYLDENLIESSFMNDIVREFEKINKLYEEYEEIAIVYDELLSVIKDAESSEVIKKLSFALKDVEGFPTPYNVNDIDSEEKDAIVLWVDQSYERLCKLSEQKSLPDNFIYGDTIEIHNGLETYQLNIGEFSGMATAGDQEDIDLSIEDQEGNIIAKGRVSLTVGYIEFDEEGNAGNGLADSIEYYHSDIVNGLETIAESIKKDITNEWSIAKKFEVMIAEE
;
A
#
# COMPACT_ATOMS: atom_id res chain seq x y z
N MET A 1 15.07 19.11 19.62
CA MET A 1 15.97 19.07 18.46
C MET A 1 17.16 18.22 18.85
N ILE A 2 17.42 17.15 18.11
CA ILE A 2 18.53 16.22 18.36
C ILE A 2 19.82 16.96 17.99
N LYS A 3 20.87 16.81 18.81
CA LYS A 3 22.19 17.33 18.49
C LYS A 3 22.99 16.22 17.80
N PHE A 4 23.60 16.55 16.67
CA PHE A 4 24.48 15.65 15.95
C PHE A 4 25.97 15.95 16.25
N PRO A 5 26.85 14.95 16.30
CA PRO A 5 26.55 13.52 16.14
C PRO A 5 25.79 12.95 17.34
N LEU A 6 24.76 12.13 17.07
CA LEU A 6 24.01 11.41 18.10
C LEU A 6 24.71 10.08 18.40
N TYR A 7 25.03 9.81 19.66
CA TYR A 7 25.50 8.47 20.05
C TYR A 7 24.35 7.48 19.98
N VAL A 8 24.58 6.32 19.36
CA VAL A 8 23.57 5.26 19.21
C VAL A 8 24.16 3.94 19.68
N THR A 9 23.44 3.21 20.52
CA THR A 9 23.73 1.81 20.86
C THR A 9 22.56 0.92 20.48
N LEU A 10 22.88 -0.32 20.12
CA LEU A 10 21.91 -1.34 19.74
C LEU A 10 22.00 -2.49 20.71
N ASP A 11 20.85 -3.04 21.05
CA ASP A 11 20.72 -4.31 21.75
C ASP A 11 20.81 -5.48 20.75
N THR A 12 21.22 -6.66 21.22
CA THR A 12 21.28 -7.90 20.42
C THR A 12 19.92 -8.18 19.76
N ASN A 13 18.83 -7.92 20.48
CA ASN A 13 17.46 -8.12 20.00
C ASN A 13 17.15 -7.37 18.69
N ILE A 14 17.82 -6.23 18.44
CA ILE A 14 17.60 -5.41 17.24
C ILE A 14 18.25 -6.05 16.02
N PHE A 15 19.41 -6.69 16.18
CA PHE A 15 20.05 -7.43 15.10
C PHE A 15 19.21 -8.65 14.71
N ASP A 16 18.69 -9.37 15.71
CA ASP A 16 17.83 -10.53 15.50
C ASP A 16 16.51 -10.15 14.82
N SER A 17 15.85 -9.07 15.26
CA SER A 17 14.58 -8.62 14.66
C SER A 17 14.73 -8.19 13.19
N ASN A 18 15.93 -7.79 12.78
CA ASN A 18 16.25 -7.46 11.39
C ASN A 18 16.89 -8.66 10.66
N LYS A 19 16.69 -9.89 11.15
CA LYS A 19 17.11 -11.16 10.55
C LYS A 19 18.61 -11.24 10.23
N LEU A 20 19.45 -10.47 10.94
CA LEU A 20 20.90 -10.38 10.67
C LEU A 20 21.21 -10.01 9.22
N ASP A 21 20.32 -9.24 8.57
CA ASP A 21 20.52 -8.80 7.20
C ASP A 21 21.47 -7.60 7.17
N PHE A 22 22.68 -7.83 6.68
CA PHE A 22 23.71 -6.81 6.48
C PHE A 22 23.86 -6.41 5.01
N SER A 23 22.87 -6.74 4.16
CA SER A 23 22.86 -6.37 2.75
C SER A 23 22.75 -4.85 2.57
N LYS A 24 23.06 -4.34 1.37
CA LYS A 24 23.05 -2.90 1.07
C LYS A 24 21.69 -2.25 1.34
N ASP A 25 20.61 -2.94 1.01
CA ASP A 25 19.25 -2.43 1.14
C ASP A 25 18.65 -2.69 2.53
N SER A 26 19.40 -3.32 3.45
CA SER A 26 18.92 -3.65 4.79
C SER A 26 18.76 -2.41 5.68
N THR A 27 17.92 -2.52 6.71
CA THR A 27 17.72 -1.47 7.72
C THR A 27 18.97 -1.28 8.58
N LEU A 28 19.79 -2.31 8.75
CA LEU A 28 21.05 -2.25 9.49
C LEU A 28 22.12 -1.49 8.71
N SER A 29 22.19 -1.66 7.39
CA SER A 29 23.16 -0.94 6.54
C SER A 29 22.92 0.57 6.47
N LEU A 30 21.69 1.04 6.68
CA LEU A 30 21.41 2.48 6.81
C LEU A 30 22.20 3.14 7.96
N LEU A 31 22.57 2.39 9.01
CA LEU A 31 23.42 2.92 10.07
C LEU A 31 24.77 3.38 9.52
N ILE A 32 25.33 2.65 8.54
CA ILE A 32 26.59 2.99 7.90
C ILE A 32 26.47 4.36 7.21
N ASN A 33 25.39 4.59 6.45
CA ASN A 33 25.15 5.88 5.79
C ASN A 33 25.11 7.04 6.82
N TYR A 34 24.43 6.85 7.95
CA TYR A 34 24.36 7.86 9.00
C TYR A 34 25.69 8.07 9.74
N VAL A 35 26.54 7.05 9.83
CA VAL A 35 27.91 7.17 10.35
C VAL A 35 28.78 7.94 9.36
N GLU A 36 28.71 7.61 8.07
CA GLU A 36 29.47 8.28 7.00
C GLU A 36 29.12 9.77 6.86
N THR A 37 27.84 10.12 7.00
CA THR A 37 27.38 11.52 7.02
C THR A 37 27.69 12.24 8.34
N GLY A 38 28.19 11.53 9.36
CA GLY A 38 28.52 12.09 10.67
C GLY A 38 27.30 12.46 11.53
N LYS A 39 26.08 12.02 11.15
CA LYS A 39 24.86 12.24 11.93
C LYS A 39 24.83 11.34 13.16
N ILE A 40 25.34 10.11 13.09
CA ILE A 40 25.40 9.21 14.25
C ILE A 40 26.82 8.71 14.53
N LYS A 41 27.06 8.34 15.79
CA LYS A 41 28.26 7.60 16.20
C LYS A 41 27.82 6.36 16.96
N ILE A 42 28.18 5.19 16.43
CA ILE A 42 27.78 3.92 17.05
C ILE A 42 28.67 3.61 18.25
N VAL A 43 28.05 3.11 19.31
CA VAL A 43 28.67 2.61 20.52
C VAL A 43 28.08 1.24 20.79
N LEU A 44 28.89 0.21 20.98
CA LEU A 44 28.41 -1.14 21.26
C LEU A 44 29.12 -1.73 22.47
N SER A 45 28.38 -2.46 23.30
CA SER A 45 29.00 -3.32 24.30
C SER A 45 29.73 -4.48 23.62
N ASN A 46 30.91 -4.84 24.15
CA ASN A 46 31.59 -6.06 23.76
C ASN A 46 30.78 -7.34 24.02
N ILE A 47 29.76 -7.28 24.89
CA ILE A 47 28.81 -8.37 25.16
C ILE A 47 27.87 -8.54 23.96
N VAL A 48 27.23 -7.44 23.51
CA VAL A 48 26.35 -7.44 22.32
C VAL A 48 27.09 -7.97 21.10
N VAL A 49 28.32 -7.53 20.86
CA VAL A 49 29.13 -8.01 19.72
C VAL A 49 29.28 -9.54 19.75
N LYS A 50 29.57 -10.12 20.92
CA LYS A 50 29.74 -11.57 21.07
C LYS A 50 28.44 -12.35 20.98
N GLU A 51 27.33 -11.75 21.42
CA GLU A 51 26.01 -12.37 21.29
C GLU A 51 25.57 -12.41 19.83
N VAL A 52 25.76 -11.32 19.09
CA VAL A 52 25.51 -11.28 17.64
C VAL A 52 26.39 -12.28 16.91
N GLU A 53 27.70 -12.37 17.22
CA GLU A 53 28.58 -13.41 16.65
C GLU A 53 28.04 -14.83 16.89
N LYS A 54 27.58 -15.11 18.11
CA LYS A 54 27.00 -16.41 18.48
C LYS A 54 25.72 -16.68 17.69
N HIS A 55 24.86 -15.68 17.50
CA HIS A 55 23.61 -15.83 16.74
C HIS A 55 23.88 -16.04 15.25
N ILE A 56 24.87 -15.34 14.67
CA ILE A 56 25.32 -15.54 13.29
C ILE A 56 25.86 -16.95 13.08
N VAL A 57 26.69 -17.44 14.02
CA VAL A 57 27.17 -18.82 13.98
C VAL A 57 25.98 -19.76 14.02
N ARG A 58 25.06 -19.62 14.97
CA ARG A 58 23.86 -20.46 15.08
C ARG A 58 23.02 -20.46 13.81
N ALA A 59 22.72 -19.29 13.24
CA ALA A 59 21.97 -19.15 12.00
C ALA A 59 22.67 -19.90 10.85
N SER A 60 24.00 -19.85 10.76
CA SER A 60 24.75 -20.63 9.76
C SER A 60 24.63 -22.15 9.98
N GLU A 61 24.56 -22.61 11.23
CA GLU A 61 24.36 -24.02 11.56
C GLU A 61 22.95 -24.49 11.22
N ASP A 62 21.95 -23.64 11.47
CA ASP A 62 20.54 -23.89 11.19
C ASP A 62 20.32 -23.99 9.67
N ILE A 63 20.88 -23.05 8.89
CA ILE A 63 20.91 -23.11 7.42
C ILE A 63 21.54 -24.43 6.96
N CYS A 64 22.74 -24.77 7.46
CA CYS A 64 23.40 -26.03 7.10
C CYS A 64 22.55 -27.27 7.44
N SER A 65 21.77 -27.21 8.52
CA SER A 65 20.90 -28.29 8.96
C SER A 65 19.64 -28.39 8.09
N ALA A 66 19.02 -27.27 7.74
CA ALA A 66 17.88 -27.20 6.82
C ALA A 66 18.24 -27.77 5.43
N PHE A 67 19.37 -27.35 4.85
CA PHE A 67 19.86 -27.90 3.58
C PHE A 67 20.15 -29.41 3.63
N ARG A 68 20.65 -29.92 4.77
CA ARG A 68 20.83 -31.37 4.98
C ARG A 68 19.50 -32.09 5.11
N GLY A 69 18.49 -31.48 5.73
CA GLY A 69 17.12 -31.97 5.81
C GLY A 69 16.51 -32.11 4.42
N LEU A 70 16.46 -31.00 3.67
CA LEU A 70 15.97 -30.95 2.29
C LEU A 70 16.65 -32.00 1.41
N ARG A 71 17.97 -32.14 1.53
CA ARG A 71 18.70 -33.19 0.80
C ARG A 71 18.20 -34.60 1.10
N LYS A 72 17.90 -34.92 2.36
CA LYS A 72 17.39 -36.23 2.73
C LYS A 72 16.03 -36.47 2.08
N GLU A 73 15.14 -35.47 2.12
CA GLU A 73 13.81 -35.56 1.51
C GLU A 73 13.89 -35.76 -0.01
N VAL A 74 14.67 -34.94 -0.71
CA VAL A 74 14.85 -35.07 -2.16
C VAL A 74 15.41 -36.45 -2.55
N LEU A 75 16.35 -36.99 -1.76
CA LEU A 75 16.94 -38.32 -1.99
C LEU A 75 16.01 -39.49 -1.64
N LYS A 76 14.89 -39.26 -0.93
CA LYS A 76 13.82 -40.27 -0.78
C LYS A 76 13.00 -40.40 -2.06
N ILE A 77 12.83 -39.31 -2.80
CA ILE A 77 12.01 -39.27 -4.03
C ILE A 77 12.80 -39.82 -5.22
N VAL A 78 14.01 -39.32 -5.45
CA VAL A 78 14.82 -39.67 -6.62
C VAL A 78 16.27 -39.95 -6.26
N SER A 79 16.91 -40.81 -7.07
CA SER A 79 18.33 -41.11 -6.91
C SER A 79 19.21 -39.90 -7.25
N LYS A 80 20.37 -39.80 -6.60
CA LYS A 80 21.38 -38.78 -6.89
C LYS A 80 21.76 -38.71 -8.38
N GLY A 81 21.87 -39.86 -9.05
CA GLY A 81 22.22 -39.91 -10.47
C GLY A 81 21.16 -39.32 -11.40
N LEU A 82 19.87 -39.43 -11.04
CA LEU A 82 18.79 -38.82 -11.80
C LEU A 82 18.76 -37.30 -11.61
N LEU A 83 18.98 -36.81 -10.38
CA LEU A 83 19.11 -35.38 -10.09
C LEU A 83 20.22 -34.72 -10.93
N GLU A 84 21.38 -35.36 -11.01
CA GLU A 84 22.50 -34.87 -11.82
C GLU A 84 22.17 -34.83 -13.32
N GLN A 85 21.43 -35.82 -13.84
CA GLN A 85 20.96 -35.84 -15.23
C GLN A 85 19.92 -34.75 -15.51
N MET A 86 19.09 -34.40 -14.53
CA MET A 86 18.14 -33.28 -14.58
C MET A 86 18.82 -31.91 -14.43
N GLY A 87 20.14 -31.86 -14.24
CA GLY A 87 20.89 -30.62 -14.04
C GLY A 87 20.83 -30.07 -12.61
N VAL A 88 20.24 -30.80 -11.66
CA VAL A 88 20.18 -30.42 -10.25
C VAL A 88 21.54 -30.72 -9.60
N LYS A 89 22.34 -29.67 -9.41
CA LYS A 89 23.64 -29.78 -8.74
C LYS A 89 23.47 -30.03 -7.24
N THR A 90 23.63 -31.29 -6.83
CA THR A 90 23.58 -31.69 -5.41
C THR A 90 24.73 -31.12 -4.56
N ASP A 91 25.70 -30.43 -5.16
CA ASP A 91 26.80 -29.75 -4.45
C ASP A 91 26.32 -28.56 -3.60
N LEU A 92 25.22 -27.90 -3.97
CA LEU A 92 24.59 -26.84 -3.15
C LEU A 92 24.04 -27.39 -1.82
N LEU A 93 23.78 -28.69 -1.75
CA LEU A 93 23.31 -29.40 -0.56
C LEU A 93 24.46 -29.94 0.32
N LEU A 94 25.71 -29.63 -0.04
CA LEU A 94 26.94 -30.02 0.66
C LEU A 94 27.59 -28.80 1.34
N LEU A 95 26.81 -28.09 2.15
CA LEU A 95 27.32 -26.98 2.95
C LEU A 95 28.28 -27.50 4.02
N ASP A 96 29.54 -27.09 3.91
CA ASP A 96 30.57 -27.29 4.92
C ASP A 96 30.31 -26.32 6.08
N LYS A 97 30.02 -26.90 7.25
CA LYS A 97 29.63 -26.15 8.45
C LYS A 97 30.70 -25.12 8.84
N GLU A 98 31.96 -25.52 8.87
CA GLU A 98 33.06 -24.66 9.32
C GLU A 98 33.31 -23.53 8.32
N LYS A 99 33.25 -23.86 7.02
CA LYS A 99 33.42 -22.87 5.95
C LYS A 99 32.32 -21.81 5.96
N TYR A 100 31.06 -22.20 6.18
CA TYR A 100 29.94 -21.26 6.19
C TYR A 100 29.88 -20.43 7.47
N GLN A 101 30.28 -20.99 8.62
CA GLN A 101 30.48 -20.22 9.84
C GLN A 101 31.48 -19.09 9.64
N GLU A 102 32.66 -19.38 9.06
CA GLU A 102 33.68 -18.36 8.83
C GLU A 102 33.22 -17.32 7.81
N LYS A 103 32.50 -17.72 6.75
CA LYS A 103 31.91 -16.78 5.79
C LYS A 103 30.90 -15.85 6.44
N SER A 104 30.01 -16.36 7.29
CA SER A 104 29.01 -15.53 7.96
C SER A 104 29.66 -14.57 8.96
N LEU A 105 30.71 -15.01 9.66
CA LEU A 105 31.51 -14.13 10.53
C LEU A 105 32.29 -13.07 9.72
N ASP A 106 32.77 -13.38 8.52
CA ASP A 106 33.42 -12.40 7.64
C ASP A 106 32.45 -11.29 7.21
N VAL A 107 31.18 -11.63 6.94
CA VAL A 107 30.12 -10.64 6.68
C VAL A 107 29.93 -9.71 7.89
N TRP A 108 29.86 -10.28 9.09
CA TRP A 108 29.76 -9.49 10.33
C TRP A 108 30.97 -8.57 10.56
N ARG A 109 32.19 -9.08 10.38
CA ARG A 109 33.42 -8.30 10.54
C ARG A 109 33.46 -7.13 9.57
N LYS A 110 33.11 -7.34 8.29
CA LYS A 110 33.02 -6.26 7.29
C LYS A 110 31.97 -5.21 7.67
N PHE A 111 30.82 -5.65 8.17
CA PHE A 111 29.79 -4.74 8.66
C PHE A 111 30.32 -3.88 9.83
N LEU A 112 30.96 -4.50 10.83
CA LEU A 112 31.57 -3.78 11.95
C LEU A 112 32.69 -2.83 11.52
N GLU A 113 33.52 -3.22 10.55
CA GLU A 113 34.58 -2.37 9.99
C GLU A 113 34.01 -1.11 9.36
N ASN A 114 32.94 -1.23 8.57
CA ASN A 114 32.25 -0.09 7.95
C ASN A 114 31.52 0.78 8.99
N LEU A 115 30.94 0.15 10.01
CA LEU A 115 30.21 0.84 11.08
C LEU A 115 31.15 1.61 12.04
N ASN A 116 32.41 1.14 12.17
CA ASN A 116 33.46 1.69 13.04
C ASN A 116 32.98 2.09 14.46
N PRO A 117 32.37 1.16 15.23
CA PRO A 117 31.77 1.48 16.52
C PRO A 117 32.80 1.71 17.63
N GLU A 118 32.46 2.55 18.60
CA GLU A 118 33.16 2.62 19.88
C GLU A 118 32.76 1.41 20.73
N ILE A 119 33.68 0.46 20.91
CA ILE A 119 33.41 -0.75 21.71
C ILE A 119 33.65 -0.47 23.20
N LEU A 120 32.59 -0.62 24.00
CA LEU A 120 32.66 -0.56 25.45
C LEU A 120 33.20 -1.88 25.99
N ASP A 121 34.36 -1.82 26.63
CA ASP A 121 35.01 -3.00 27.19
C ASP A 121 34.58 -3.27 28.65
N LEU A 122 35.11 -4.37 29.22
CA LEU A 122 34.77 -4.81 30.57
C LEU A 122 35.30 -3.87 31.67
N SER A 123 36.18 -2.90 31.35
CA SER A 123 36.72 -1.97 32.35
C SER A 123 35.67 -0.98 32.87
N LEU A 124 34.61 -0.78 32.10
CA LEU A 124 33.47 0.07 32.46
C LEU A 124 32.44 -0.64 33.35
N ILE A 125 32.65 -1.92 33.71
CA ILE A 125 31.72 -2.68 34.55
C ILE A 125 32.09 -2.54 36.02
N ASP A 126 31.15 -2.10 36.86
CA ASP A 126 31.24 -2.25 38.31
C ASP A 126 30.64 -3.58 38.78
N LEU A 127 31.49 -4.52 39.19
CA LEU A 127 30.98 -5.80 39.69
C LEU A 127 30.23 -5.66 41.01
N ASN A 128 30.57 -4.68 41.85
CA ASN A 128 29.87 -4.49 43.11
C ASN A 128 28.46 -3.98 42.86
N ASP A 129 28.31 -2.96 42.00
CA ASP A 129 26.98 -2.43 41.65
C ASP A 129 26.09 -3.51 41.03
N ILE A 130 26.63 -4.38 40.16
CA ILE A 130 25.86 -5.47 39.53
C ILE A 130 25.39 -6.50 40.57
N VAL A 131 26.25 -6.83 41.53
CA VAL A 131 25.90 -7.78 42.60
C VAL A 131 24.84 -7.17 43.51
N ASP A 132 24.95 -5.88 43.85
CA ASP A 132 23.95 -5.17 44.64
C ASP A 132 22.62 -5.09 43.88
N ASP A 133 22.64 -4.75 42.58
CA ASP A 133 21.45 -4.73 41.72
C ASP A 133 20.76 -6.11 41.69
N TYR A 134 21.52 -7.21 41.64
CA TYR A 134 20.99 -8.58 41.68
C TYR A 134 20.27 -8.92 42.99
N PHE A 135 20.90 -8.64 44.13
CA PHE A 135 20.32 -8.98 45.44
C PHE A 135 19.17 -8.04 45.84
N ASP A 136 19.22 -6.78 45.40
CA ASP A 136 18.15 -5.80 45.61
C ASP A 136 16.99 -5.97 44.62
N ILE A 137 17.09 -6.89 43.64
CA ILE A 137 16.10 -7.11 42.58
C ILE A 137 15.82 -5.79 41.83
N LYS A 138 16.88 -5.06 41.49
CA LYS A 138 16.81 -3.87 40.65
C LYS A 138 16.87 -4.29 39.18
N PRO A 139 16.20 -3.54 38.28
CA PRO A 139 16.28 -3.80 36.85
C PRO A 139 17.73 -3.91 36.35
N PRO A 140 18.04 -4.91 35.51
CA PRO A 140 17.09 -5.73 34.76
C PRO A 140 16.49 -6.89 35.56
N PHE A 141 17.10 -7.30 36.69
CA PHE A 141 16.65 -8.44 37.49
C PHE A 141 15.20 -8.29 38.01
N GLU A 142 14.37 -9.30 37.76
CA GLU A 142 12.99 -9.36 38.26
C GLU A 142 12.75 -10.57 39.19
N SER A 143 11.64 -10.52 39.94
CA SER A 143 11.23 -11.62 40.84
C SER A 143 10.76 -12.85 40.06
N GLY A 144 11.65 -13.82 39.84
CA GLY A 144 11.35 -15.14 39.27
C GLY A 144 12.62 -15.89 38.82
N GLU A 145 12.64 -17.23 38.86
CA GLU A 145 13.86 -18.03 38.58
C GLU A 145 14.45 -17.82 37.17
N LYS A 146 13.60 -17.69 36.13
CA LYS A 146 14.05 -17.41 34.76
C LYS A 146 14.60 -15.99 34.58
N LYS A 147 14.02 -15.01 35.28
CA LYS A 147 14.36 -13.57 35.21
C LYS A 147 15.51 -13.13 36.13
N ARG A 148 16.02 -14.05 36.95
CA ARG A 148 17.26 -13.89 37.73
C ARG A 148 18.54 -14.15 36.90
N LYS A 149 18.42 -14.43 35.60
CA LYS A 149 19.55 -14.77 34.71
C LYS A 149 19.97 -13.62 33.78
N GLU A 150 19.41 -12.42 33.96
CA GLU A 150 19.61 -11.23 33.10
C GLU A 150 20.94 -10.48 33.37
N PHE A 151 22.01 -11.23 33.63
CA PHE A 151 23.34 -10.67 33.84
C PHE A 151 23.90 -9.94 32.61
N PRO A 152 23.77 -10.45 31.36
CA PRO A 152 24.21 -9.73 30.17
C PRO A 152 23.64 -8.31 30.11
N ASP A 153 22.33 -8.16 30.30
CA ASP A 153 21.64 -6.87 30.28
C ASP A 153 22.14 -5.95 31.40
N ALA A 154 22.39 -6.51 32.58
CA ALA A 154 22.90 -5.74 33.71
C ALA A 154 24.29 -5.16 33.40
N PHE A 155 25.17 -5.96 32.78
CA PHE A 155 26.48 -5.52 32.35
C PHE A 155 26.40 -4.44 31.26
N ILE A 156 25.57 -4.64 30.23
CA ILE A 156 25.37 -3.68 29.14
C ILE A 156 24.86 -2.35 29.70
N ALA A 157 23.84 -2.38 30.56
CA ALA A 157 23.30 -1.19 31.21
C ALA A 157 24.36 -0.47 32.05
N ASN A 158 25.17 -1.20 32.82
CA ASN A 158 26.22 -0.59 33.64
C ASN A 158 27.30 0.09 32.78
N GLN A 159 27.73 -0.54 31.67
CA GLN A 159 28.67 0.04 30.71
C GLN A 159 28.12 1.34 30.11
N ILE A 160 26.85 1.35 29.69
CA ILE A 160 26.18 2.55 29.15
C ILE A 160 26.11 3.64 30.22
N ARG A 161 25.66 3.33 31.44
CA ARG A 161 25.56 4.31 32.55
C ARG A 161 26.90 4.91 32.92
N LYS A 162 27.99 4.13 32.93
CA LYS A 162 29.34 4.64 33.23
C LYS A 162 29.89 5.52 32.13
N ARG A 163 29.64 5.17 30.85
CA ARG A 163 30.14 5.93 29.70
C ARG A 163 29.33 7.20 29.42
N PHE A 164 28.02 7.13 29.58
CA PHE A 164 27.07 8.21 29.30
C PHE A 164 26.40 8.67 30.60
N GLY A 165 27.13 9.55 31.29
CA GLY A 165 26.68 10.21 32.52
C GLY A 165 25.68 11.34 32.25
N LYS A 166 25.96 12.55 32.75
CA LYS A 166 25.02 13.68 32.70
C LYS A 166 25.22 14.66 31.54
N ASP A 167 26.28 14.51 30.74
CA ASP A 167 26.66 15.53 29.76
C ASP A 167 26.41 15.13 28.30
N GLU A 168 26.46 13.83 27.98
CA GLU A 168 26.28 13.31 26.62
C GLU A 168 24.97 12.55 26.49
N VAL A 169 24.28 12.73 25.36
CA VAL A 169 23.01 12.07 25.03
C VAL A 169 23.28 10.83 24.18
N ILE A 170 22.63 9.72 24.53
CA ILE A 170 22.68 8.46 23.79
C ILE A 170 21.26 7.98 23.45
N ALA A 171 21.09 7.53 22.21
CA ALA A 171 19.94 6.77 21.76
C ALA A 171 20.20 5.26 21.93
N ILE A 172 19.32 4.60 22.67
CA ILE A 172 19.36 3.17 22.96
C ILE A 172 18.22 2.53 22.17
N VAL A 173 18.57 1.78 21.13
CA VAL A 173 17.60 1.01 20.34
C VAL A 173 17.50 -0.38 20.95
N CYS A 174 16.36 -0.66 21.56
CA CYS A 174 16.13 -1.88 22.33
C CYS A 174 14.62 -2.13 22.42
N ASN A 175 14.17 -3.38 22.30
CA ASN A 175 12.77 -3.72 22.58
C ASN A 175 12.58 -4.37 23.96
N ASP A 176 13.66 -4.71 24.66
CA ASP A 176 13.64 -5.29 25.99
C ASP A 176 13.32 -4.25 27.09
N ASN A 177 12.25 -4.50 27.85
CA ASN A 177 11.82 -3.60 28.92
C ASN A 177 12.71 -3.69 30.17
N GLY A 178 13.34 -4.83 30.42
CA GLY A 178 14.31 -5.04 31.50
C GLY A 178 15.57 -4.19 31.28
N LEU A 179 16.17 -4.28 30.08
CA LEU A 179 17.36 -3.49 29.73
C LEU A 179 17.06 -1.98 29.74
N LYS A 180 15.90 -1.55 29.21
CA LYS A 180 15.47 -0.13 29.27
C LYS A 180 15.43 0.40 30.70
N LYS A 181 14.78 -0.33 31.60
CA LYS A 181 14.69 0.04 33.02
C LYS A 181 16.07 0.04 33.68
N ALA A 182 16.95 -0.90 33.31
CA ALA A 182 18.30 -1.01 33.83
C ALA A 182 19.16 0.20 33.43
N CYS A 183 19.10 0.67 32.18
CA CYS A 183 19.84 1.87 31.74
C CYS A 183 19.43 3.13 32.54
N GLY A 184 18.21 3.14 33.07
CA GLY A 184 17.69 4.19 33.96
C GLY A 184 17.02 5.34 33.20
N ASN A 185 16.16 6.09 33.90
CA ASN A 185 15.42 7.22 33.33
C ASN A 185 16.22 8.53 33.41
N SER A 186 17.38 8.58 32.77
CA SER A 186 18.13 9.83 32.65
C SER A 186 17.56 10.66 31.49
N GLN A 187 17.58 11.99 31.59
CA GLN A 187 17.14 12.88 30.50
C GLN A 187 18.03 12.75 29.24
N ASN A 188 19.17 12.08 29.36
CA ASN A 188 20.16 11.88 28.31
C ASN A 188 20.06 10.52 27.62
N HIS A 189 19.20 9.61 28.12
CA HIS A 189 18.99 8.29 27.52
C HIS A 189 17.66 8.33 26.77
N ILE A 190 17.74 8.30 25.44
CA ILE A 190 16.58 8.29 24.55
C ILE A 190 16.37 6.85 24.12
N PHE A 191 15.14 6.33 24.23
CA PHE A 191 14.85 4.94 23.89
C PHE A 191 14.00 4.84 22.63
N TYR A 192 14.40 3.96 21.72
CA TYR A 192 13.64 3.59 20.53
C TYR A 192 13.42 2.07 20.53
N LYS A 193 12.24 1.61 20.12
CA LYS A 193 11.94 0.18 20.02
C LYS A 193 12.55 -0.45 18.77
N THR A 194 12.68 0.32 17.70
CA THR A 194 13.14 -0.15 16.38
C THR A 194 14.09 0.86 15.74
N LEU A 195 14.85 0.40 14.73
CA LEU A 195 15.69 1.28 13.91
C LEU A 195 14.86 2.33 13.14
N GLY A 196 13.68 1.95 12.63
CA GLY A 196 12.78 2.89 11.96
C GLY A 196 12.36 4.06 12.88
N GLU A 197 12.08 3.80 14.16
CA GLU A 197 11.78 4.89 15.12
C GLU A 197 12.97 5.84 15.31
N LEU A 198 14.20 5.31 15.39
CA LEU A 198 15.42 6.10 15.46
C LEU A 198 15.59 6.96 14.20
N TYR A 199 15.49 6.35 13.02
CA TYR A 199 15.65 7.04 11.76
C TYR A 199 14.61 8.14 11.55
N ASN A 200 13.35 7.83 11.85
CA ASN A 200 12.28 8.81 11.78
C ASN A 200 12.55 10.01 12.69
N ALA A 201 13.05 9.78 13.91
CA ALA A 201 13.38 10.86 14.84
C ALA A 201 14.55 11.74 14.35
N ILE A 202 15.49 11.16 13.59
CA ILE A 202 16.56 11.89 12.91
C ILE A 202 15.97 12.73 11.77
N ASN A 203 15.14 12.15 10.90
CA ASN A 203 14.62 12.81 9.69
C ASN A 203 13.48 13.81 9.94
N ILE A 204 12.70 13.68 11.01
CA ILE A 204 11.55 14.58 11.28
C ILE A 204 11.96 16.07 11.43
N GLN A 205 13.24 16.34 11.64
CA GLN A 205 13.81 17.68 11.78
C GLN A 205 14.27 18.27 10.44
N GLU A 206 14.33 17.46 9.38
CA GLU A 206 14.68 17.90 8.03
C GLU A 206 13.52 18.69 7.42
N THR A 207 13.84 19.78 6.72
CA THR A 207 12.82 20.65 6.09
C THR A 207 12.01 19.92 5.03
N GLU A 208 12.60 18.93 4.39
CA GLU A 208 11.99 18.15 3.30
C GLU A 208 11.05 17.04 3.78
N TYR A 209 11.06 16.68 5.08
CA TYR A 209 10.31 15.54 5.61
C TYR A 209 8.83 15.56 5.21
N LYS A 210 8.17 16.73 5.32
CA LYS A 210 6.75 16.87 4.99
C LYS A 210 6.47 16.69 3.50
N ASN A 211 7.38 17.18 2.64
CA ASN A 211 7.25 17.08 1.19
C ASN A 211 7.39 15.62 0.77
N ILE A 212 8.42 14.92 1.27
CA ILE A 212 8.62 13.49 1.01
C ILE A 212 7.44 12.64 1.50
N LEU A 213 6.89 12.96 2.67
CA LEU A 213 5.72 12.25 3.19
C LEU A 213 4.50 12.43 2.28
N GLN A 214 4.28 13.63 1.75
CA GLN A 214 3.20 13.89 0.78
C GLN A 214 3.45 13.18 -0.55
N GLU A 215 4.68 13.25 -1.08
CA GLU A 215 5.10 12.62 -2.33
C GLU A 215 4.88 11.10 -2.29
N ILE A 216 5.32 10.45 -1.21
CA ILE A 216 5.11 9.00 -1.03
C ILE A 216 3.62 8.67 -0.92
N ASN A 217 2.84 9.42 -0.14
CA ASN A 217 1.41 9.15 0.03
C ASN A 217 0.61 9.32 -1.29
N CYS A 218 1.01 10.25 -2.16
CA CYS A 218 0.39 10.41 -3.47
C CYS A 218 0.81 9.30 -4.44
N LEU A 219 2.09 8.93 -4.45
CA LEU A 219 2.62 7.94 -5.38
C LEU A 219 2.20 6.50 -5.03
N ILE A 220 2.12 6.15 -3.74
CA ILE A 220 1.91 4.77 -3.31
C ILE A 220 0.58 4.19 -3.82
N VAL A 221 -0.43 5.02 -4.03
CA VAL A 221 -1.74 4.61 -4.59
C VAL A 221 -1.57 3.90 -5.93
N ASN A 222 -0.65 4.40 -6.78
CA ASN A 222 -0.36 3.82 -8.10
C ASN A 222 0.40 2.49 -8.02
N TYR A 223 0.97 2.15 -6.86
CA TYR A 223 1.74 0.93 -6.62
C TYR A 223 0.94 -0.13 -5.85
N ILE A 224 -0.31 0.16 -5.45
CA ILE A 224 -1.19 -0.83 -4.82
C ILE A 224 -1.39 -2.08 -5.70
N PRO A 225 -1.59 -1.97 -7.03
CA PRO A 225 -1.70 -3.16 -7.90
C PRO A 225 -0.41 -4.01 -7.92
N GLU A 226 0.77 -3.38 -7.84
CA GLU A 226 2.04 -4.10 -7.75
C GLU A 226 2.15 -4.85 -6.42
N ILE A 227 1.78 -4.20 -5.31
CA ILE A 227 1.72 -4.82 -3.98
C ILE A 227 0.74 -6.01 -3.99
N GLN A 228 -0.44 -5.84 -4.58
CA GLN A 228 -1.44 -6.90 -4.70
C GLN A 228 -0.89 -8.11 -5.48
N ASN A 229 -0.21 -7.86 -6.59
CA ASN A 229 0.41 -8.91 -7.40
C ASN A 229 1.54 -9.62 -6.64
N MET A 230 2.35 -8.88 -5.87
CA MET A 230 3.36 -9.48 -4.99
C MET A 230 2.73 -10.39 -3.93
N LEU A 231 1.59 -9.99 -3.36
CA LEU A 231 0.87 -10.77 -2.34
C LEU A 231 0.17 -12.01 -2.90
N LYS A 232 -0.26 -11.97 -4.17
CA LYS A 232 -0.78 -13.16 -4.87
C LYS A 232 0.32 -14.20 -5.14
N ASN A 233 1.60 -13.80 -5.15
CA ASN A 233 2.71 -14.75 -5.21
C ASN A 233 2.98 -15.32 -3.80
N GLU A 234 2.87 -16.64 -3.64
CA GLU A 234 3.05 -17.38 -2.38
C GLU A 234 4.35 -17.05 -1.63
N ASP A 235 5.40 -16.62 -2.32
CA ASP A 235 6.69 -16.24 -1.73
C ASP A 235 6.58 -15.14 -0.65
N CYS A 236 5.54 -14.30 -0.74
CA CYS A 236 5.31 -13.18 0.19
C CYS A 236 4.40 -13.55 1.37
N VAL A 237 3.77 -14.72 1.38
CA VAL A 237 2.77 -15.11 2.38
C VAL A 237 3.26 -16.32 3.17
N GLU A 238 3.11 -16.26 4.49
CA GLU A 238 3.46 -17.35 5.39
C GLU A 238 2.28 -17.59 6.33
N VAL A 239 1.66 -18.77 6.27
CA VAL A 239 0.52 -19.13 7.13
C VAL A 239 1.00 -20.02 8.26
N HIS A 240 0.70 -19.62 9.50
CA HIS A 240 0.97 -20.38 10.72
C HIS A 240 -0.35 -20.91 11.27
N GLY A 241 -0.75 -22.09 10.80
CA GLY A 241 -1.98 -22.76 11.24
C GLY A 241 -1.89 -23.37 12.65
N LEU A 242 -0.68 -23.59 13.17
CA LEU A 242 -0.46 -24.09 14.53
C LEU A 242 -0.26 -22.96 15.53
N SER A 243 -0.90 -23.09 16.68
CA SER A 243 -0.78 -22.22 17.84
C SER A 243 -0.50 -23.03 19.10
N TYR A 244 0.17 -22.41 20.07
CA TYR A 244 0.52 -23.04 21.33
C TYR A 244 0.03 -22.20 22.50
N ASP A 245 -0.71 -22.82 23.42
CA ASP A 245 -1.11 -22.15 24.64
C ASP A 245 0.08 -22.01 25.63
N LYS A 246 -0.17 -21.32 26.75
CA LYS A 246 0.84 -21.10 27.81
C LYS A 246 1.38 -22.40 28.44
N ASP A 247 0.65 -23.50 28.31
CA ASP A 247 0.99 -24.81 28.83
C ASP A 247 1.67 -25.69 27.76
N GLY A 248 1.83 -25.17 26.53
CA GLY A 248 2.47 -25.83 25.40
C GLY A 248 1.55 -26.80 24.68
N ILE A 249 0.23 -26.69 24.88
CA ILE A 249 -0.76 -27.49 24.16
C ILE A 249 -0.93 -26.88 22.77
N GLU A 250 -0.72 -27.73 21.77
CA GLU A 250 -0.86 -27.39 20.35
C GLU A 250 -2.35 -27.38 19.95
N SER A 251 -2.74 -26.39 19.17
CA SER A 251 -4.06 -26.27 18.55
C SER A 251 -3.97 -25.68 17.15
N GLY A 252 -4.84 -26.13 16.25
CA GLY A 252 -4.88 -25.72 14.85
C GLY A 252 -4.43 -26.82 13.90
N PHE A 253 -3.97 -26.44 12.71
CA PHE A 253 -3.64 -27.35 11.62
C PHE A 253 -2.19 -27.16 11.14
N ASP A 254 -1.49 -28.27 10.90
CA ASP A 254 -0.14 -28.25 10.33
C ASP A 254 -0.26 -28.22 8.81
N TYR A 255 -0.36 -27.01 8.25
CA TYR A 255 -0.57 -26.82 6.81
C TYR A 255 0.66 -27.28 6.01
N SER A 256 0.41 -28.18 5.07
CA SER A 256 1.41 -28.70 4.14
C SER A 256 1.51 -27.88 2.86
N ASP A 257 0.44 -27.19 2.47
CA ASP A 257 0.37 -26.37 1.26
C ASP A 257 -0.53 -25.16 1.46
N ILE A 258 -0.23 -24.07 0.75
CA ILE A 258 -0.99 -22.81 0.83
C ILE A 258 -1.19 -22.23 -0.56
N GLU A 259 -2.40 -21.77 -0.85
CA GLU A 259 -2.74 -21.06 -2.07
C GLU A 259 -3.47 -19.76 -1.73
N VAL A 260 -2.96 -18.63 -2.23
CA VAL A 260 -3.58 -17.33 -2.03
C VAL A 260 -4.75 -17.18 -3.01
N VAL A 261 -5.98 -17.27 -2.49
CA VAL A 261 -7.20 -17.22 -3.30
C VAL A 261 -7.56 -15.77 -3.64
N SER A 262 -7.57 -14.89 -2.64
CA SER A 262 -7.95 -13.49 -2.85
C SER A 262 -7.16 -12.51 -1.99
N VAL A 263 -6.97 -11.31 -2.53
CA VAL A 263 -6.27 -10.19 -1.88
C VAL A 263 -7.06 -8.92 -2.19
N LYS A 264 -7.69 -8.34 -1.17
CA LYS A 264 -8.60 -7.19 -1.26
C LYS A 264 -8.25 -6.11 -0.23
N ASN A 265 -8.82 -4.91 -0.39
CA ASN A 265 -8.76 -3.82 0.60
C ASN A 265 -7.34 -3.45 1.07
N ILE A 266 -6.39 -3.39 0.13
CA ILE A 266 -5.02 -2.99 0.45
C ILE A 266 -5.00 -1.49 0.73
N SER A 267 -4.55 -1.12 1.92
CA SER A 267 -4.22 0.27 2.24
C SER A 267 -2.79 0.35 2.74
N CYS A 268 -2.08 1.44 2.42
CA CYS A 268 -0.71 1.67 2.86
C CYS A 268 -0.57 3.12 3.35
N CYS A 269 0.13 3.30 4.47
CA CYS A 269 0.45 4.62 4.99
C CYS A 269 1.91 4.70 5.43
N VAL A 270 2.53 5.87 5.25
CA VAL A 270 3.90 6.10 5.71
C VAL A 270 3.98 5.99 7.23
N ARG A 271 4.76 5.03 7.72
CA ARG A 271 5.01 4.83 9.16
C ARG A 271 6.26 5.57 9.61
N THR A 272 7.35 5.47 8.87
CA THR A 272 8.61 6.17 9.11
C THR A 272 9.30 6.57 7.82
N ILE A 273 10.00 7.70 7.84
CA ILE A 273 11.00 8.05 6.81
C ILE A 273 12.38 7.72 7.38
N ASP A 274 13.04 6.78 6.74
CA ASP A 274 14.25 6.14 7.24
C ASP A 274 15.52 6.85 6.75
N GLU A 275 15.49 7.48 5.57
CA GLU A 275 16.59 8.29 5.04
C GLU A 275 16.07 9.30 4.02
N ILE A 276 16.64 10.50 4.02
CA ILE A 276 16.39 11.53 2.99
C ILE A 276 17.75 11.96 2.43
N THR A 277 17.92 11.82 1.13
CA THR A 277 19.04 12.35 0.35
C THR A 277 18.50 13.15 -0.85
N ASP A 278 19.36 13.86 -1.56
CA ASP A 278 18.96 14.63 -2.76
C ASP A 278 18.40 13.74 -3.89
N GLU A 279 18.81 12.46 -3.95
CA GLU A 279 18.45 11.56 -5.05
C GLU A 279 17.38 10.54 -4.67
N ILE A 280 17.44 10.02 -3.44
CA ILE A 280 16.56 8.97 -2.95
C ILE A 280 16.03 9.28 -1.56
N ALA A 281 14.85 8.72 -1.25
CA ALA A 281 14.34 8.63 0.11
C ALA A 281 13.96 7.18 0.43
N TRP A 282 14.30 6.74 1.64
CA TRP A 282 13.88 5.43 2.15
C TRP A 282 12.73 5.63 3.14
N ALA A 283 11.68 4.81 3.02
CA ALA A 283 10.57 4.84 3.96
C ALA A 283 10.07 3.42 4.27
N THR A 284 9.53 3.27 5.48
CA THR A 284 8.77 2.09 5.87
C THR A 284 7.29 2.45 5.89
N LEU A 285 6.48 1.68 5.16
CA LEU A 285 5.03 1.81 5.16
C LEU A 285 4.41 0.75 6.06
N LEU A 286 3.27 1.10 6.65
CA LEU A 286 2.38 0.17 7.33
C LEU A 286 1.16 -0.07 6.43
N GLY A 287 1.01 -1.31 6.00
CA GLY A 287 -0.09 -1.79 5.19
C GLY A 287 -1.15 -2.57 5.98
N THR A 288 -2.38 -2.54 5.48
CA THR A 288 -3.47 -3.45 5.85
C THR A 288 -3.97 -4.15 4.60
N VAL A 289 -4.41 -5.39 4.73
CA VAL A 289 -4.95 -6.18 3.61
C VAL A 289 -5.92 -7.23 4.13
N ASP A 290 -6.96 -7.48 3.33
CA ASP A 290 -7.89 -8.59 3.53
C ASP A 290 -7.47 -9.72 2.59
N MET A 291 -7.29 -10.92 3.14
CA MET A 291 -6.75 -12.06 2.39
C MET A 291 -7.59 -13.31 2.63
N GLU A 292 -7.77 -14.10 1.58
CA GLU A 292 -8.33 -15.45 1.66
C GLU A 292 -7.28 -16.43 1.17
N VAL A 293 -6.99 -17.44 2.00
CA VAL A 293 -5.94 -18.43 1.72
C VAL A 293 -6.50 -19.83 1.91
N ALA A 294 -6.40 -20.65 0.86
CA ALA A 294 -6.71 -22.06 0.92
C ALA A 294 -5.50 -22.80 1.49
N CYS A 295 -5.67 -23.47 2.62
CA CYS A 295 -4.60 -24.08 3.37
C CYS A 295 -4.86 -25.59 3.49
N SER A 296 -4.04 -26.40 2.84
CA SER A 296 -4.19 -27.86 2.85
C SER A 296 -3.35 -28.50 3.96
N TYR A 297 -3.91 -29.51 4.62
CA TYR A 297 -3.24 -30.29 5.66
C TYR A 297 -3.58 -31.78 5.56
N GLU A 298 -2.69 -32.62 6.07
CA GLU A 298 -2.90 -34.07 6.17
C GLU A 298 -3.61 -34.43 7.49
N ASP A 299 -4.76 -35.10 7.41
CA ASP A 299 -5.56 -35.47 8.59
C ASP A 299 -5.03 -36.74 9.29
N TYR A 300 -3.91 -36.57 9.98
CA TYR A 300 -3.32 -37.63 10.78
C TYR A 300 -4.19 -38.07 11.96
N GLY A 301 -5.15 -37.24 12.39
CA GLY A 301 -6.05 -37.54 13.50
C GLY A 301 -7.02 -38.68 13.16
N ASN A 302 -7.49 -38.72 11.91
CA ASN A 302 -8.41 -39.74 11.41
C ASN A 302 -7.70 -40.87 10.63
N ALA A 303 -6.43 -40.71 10.26
CA ALA A 303 -5.65 -41.73 9.57
C ALA A 303 -5.27 -42.93 10.45
N ILE A 304 -5.27 -44.14 9.87
CA ILE A 304 -4.91 -45.38 10.58
C ILE A 304 -3.41 -45.65 10.42
N TRP A 305 -2.66 -45.66 11.53
CA TRP A 305 -1.24 -46.02 11.52
C TRP A 305 -1.01 -47.54 11.45
N ASP A 306 -0.31 -48.00 10.40
CA ASP A 306 0.17 -49.37 10.30
C ASP A 306 1.65 -49.48 10.72
N SER A 307 1.87 -50.11 11.88
CA SER A 307 3.19 -50.32 12.43
C SER A 307 4.06 -51.34 11.68
N GLU A 308 3.49 -52.25 10.90
CA GLU A 308 4.23 -53.25 10.12
C GLU A 308 4.86 -52.63 8.87
N ASN A 309 4.08 -51.82 8.15
CA ASN A 309 4.52 -51.11 6.95
C ASN A 309 5.12 -49.73 7.23
N LYS A 310 5.00 -49.22 8.47
CA LYS A 310 5.42 -47.87 8.89
C LYS A 310 4.82 -46.77 8.02
N ALA A 311 3.52 -46.88 7.74
CA ALA A 311 2.78 -45.95 6.90
C ALA A 311 1.37 -45.72 7.44
N TYR A 312 0.79 -44.56 7.11
CA TYR A 312 -0.62 -44.26 7.36
C TYR A 312 -1.49 -44.80 6.21
N PHE A 313 -2.61 -45.43 6.56
CA PHE A 313 -3.67 -45.81 5.64
C PHE A 313 -4.85 -44.85 5.82
N TYR A 314 -5.51 -44.49 4.71
CA TYR A 314 -6.61 -43.50 4.68
C TYR A 314 -6.19 -42.11 5.20
N LEU A 315 -4.96 -41.68 4.88
CA LEU A 315 -4.54 -40.31 5.13
C LEU A 315 -5.20 -39.41 4.08
N GLU A 316 -6.23 -38.68 4.49
CA GLU A 316 -6.93 -37.70 3.67
C GLU A 316 -6.20 -36.35 3.73
N THR A 317 -6.16 -35.64 2.61
CA THR A 317 -5.76 -34.24 2.56
C THR A 317 -7.04 -33.41 2.63
N ARG A 318 -7.11 -32.49 3.59
CA ARG A 318 -8.22 -31.56 3.77
C ARG A 318 -7.73 -30.15 3.49
N THR A 319 -8.62 -29.28 3.02
CA THR A 319 -8.28 -27.88 2.74
C THR A 319 -9.20 -26.98 3.55
N ASN A 320 -8.64 -25.97 4.21
CA ASN A 320 -9.41 -24.93 4.89
C ASN A 320 -9.30 -23.63 4.10
N LEU A 321 -10.42 -22.94 3.87
CA LEU A 321 -10.36 -21.54 3.44
C LEU A 321 -10.30 -20.64 4.67
N GLU A 322 -9.16 -19.98 4.89
CA GLU A 322 -8.97 -19.03 5.97
C GLU A 322 -9.12 -17.58 5.48
N LYS A 323 -9.90 -16.77 6.21
CA LYS A 323 -10.08 -15.33 5.96
C LYS A 323 -9.29 -14.54 6.99
N HIS A 324 -8.42 -13.64 6.52
CA HIS A 324 -7.56 -12.83 7.38
C HIS A 324 -7.67 -11.34 7.11
N ILE A 325 -7.52 -10.57 8.19
CA ILE A 325 -7.21 -9.13 8.11
C ILE A 325 -5.80 -8.96 8.66
N ALA A 326 -4.84 -8.75 7.77
CA ALA A 326 -3.42 -8.72 8.12
C ALA A 326 -2.86 -7.30 8.11
N ARG A 327 -1.97 -7.04 9.06
CA ARG A 327 -1.13 -5.85 9.08
C ARG A 327 0.29 -6.23 8.71
N PHE A 328 0.88 -5.50 7.79
CA PHE A 328 2.23 -5.77 7.32
C PHE A 328 3.05 -4.49 7.21
N ALA A 329 4.36 -4.64 7.26
CA ALA A 329 5.28 -3.55 7.02
C ALA A 329 6.06 -3.86 5.75
N LEU A 330 6.14 -2.88 4.85
CA LEU A 330 6.94 -2.97 3.63
C LEU A 330 7.86 -1.76 3.55
N ARG A 331 9.05 -1.96 2.97
CA ARG A 331 10.03 -0.88 2.81
C ARG A 331 10.09 -0.46 1.35
N ILE A 332 10.21 0.83 1.13
CA ILE A 332 10.28 1.42 -0.20
C ILE A 332 11.52 2.31 -0.34
N GLU A 333 12.04 2.36 -1.56
CA GLU A 333 12.98 3.37 -2.02
C GLU A 333 12.24 4.28 -3.01
N LEU A 334 12.13 5.57 -2.71
CA LEU A 334 11.63 6.60 -3.61
C LEU A 334 12.81 7.21 -4.38
N ASN A 335 12.77 7.14 -5.71
CA ASN A 335 13.67 7.90 -6.57
C ASN A 335 13.08 9.29 -6.82
N ARG A 336 13.70 10.32 -6.23
CA ARG A 336 13.21 11.70 -6.27
C ARG A 336 13.34 12.36 -7.65
N LYS A 337 14.19 11.82 -8.53
CA LYS A 337 14.37 12.36 -9.90
C LYS A 337 13.35 11.80 -10.87
N GLU A 338 13.04 10.51 -10.72
CA GLU A 338 12.13 9.78 -11.62
C GLU A 338 10.70 9.71 -11.06
N ASN A 339 10.49 10.12 -9.82
CA ASN A 339 9.21 10.06 -9.12
C ASN A 339 8.64 8.63 -9.08
N SER A 340 9.53 7.65 -8.91
CA SER A 340 9.23 6.22 -8.95
C SER A 340 9.55 5.55 -7.62
N ILE A 341 8.77 4.54 -7.28
CA ILE A 341 8.95 3.73 -6.06
C ILE A 341 9.49 2.36 -6.45
N ARG A 342 10.53 1.90 -5.74
CA ARG A 342 10.94 0.50 -5.70
C ARG A 342 10.48 -0.13 -4.39
N ILE A 343 9.63 -1.15 -4.48
CA ILE A 343 9.20 -1.95 -3.34
C ILE A 343 10.29 -2.99 -3.01
N ILE A 344 10.72 -3.05 -1.76
CA ILE A 344 11.63 -4.09 -1.28
C ILE A 344 10.83 -5.34 -0.92
N PRO A 345 11.30 -6.55 -1.28
CA PRO A 345 10.64 -7.80 -0.90
C PRO A 345 10.29 -7.85 0.58
N PHE A 346 9.06 -8.21 0.87
CA PHE A 346 8.51 -8.28 2.22
C PHE A 346 7.74 -9.59 2.41
N LYS A 347 7.39 -9.91 3.65
CA LYS A 347 6.58 -11.07 3.99
C LYS A 347 5.42 -10.68 4.90
N ILE A 348 4.27 -11.29 4.69
CA ILE A 348 3.12 -11.25 5.57
C ILE A 348 3.02 -12.59 6.31
N ILE A 349 2.79 -12.52 7.61
CA ILE A 349 2.55 -13.69 8.45
C ILE A 349 1.06 -13.70 8.79
N LEU A 350 0.37 -14.76 8.39
CA LEU A 350 -1.02 -15.03 8.72
C LEU A 350 -1.05 -16.07 9.84
N ASN A 351 -1.78 -15.79 10.91
CA ASN A 351 -1.85 -16.66 12.09
C ASN A 351 -3.17 -16.42 12.83
N GLY A 352 -3.32 -17.02 14.01
CA GLY A 352 -4.53 -16.85 14.83
C GLY A 352 -4.87 -15.41 15.24
N ASP A 353 -3.91 -14.47 15.21
CA ASP A 353 -4.17 -13.04 15.50
C ASP A 353 -4.74 -12.30 14.28
N THR A 354 -4.48 -12.79 13.07
CA THR A 354 -5.00 -12.20 11.82
C THR A 354 -6.25 -12.93 11.31
N LEU A 355 -6.47 -14.17 11.75
CA LEU A 355 -7.59 -15.01 11.37
C LEU A 355 -8.92 -14.42 11.87
N CYS A 356 -9.82 -14.15 10.94
CA CYS A 356 -11.14 -13.61 11.21
C CYS A 356 -12.21 -14.71 11.13
N ASP A 357 -12.09 -15.60 10.15
CA ASP A 357 -13.01 -16.72 9.94
C ASP A 357 -12.30 -17.85 9.17
N TRP A 358 -12.81 -19.07 9.28
CA TRP A 358 -12.36 -20.18 8.44
C TRP A 358 -13.44 -21.25 8.29
N PHE A 359 -13.40 -21.98 7.19
CA PHE A 359 -14.21 -23.17 6.99
C PHE A 359 -13.45 -24.24 6.20
N GLU A 360 -13.82 -25.49 6.43
CA GLU A 360 -13.25 -26.63 5.72
C GLU A 360 -13.91 -26.76 4.33
N ILE A 361 -13.08 -26.86 3.30
CA ILE A 361 -13.46 -27.26 1.95
C ILE A 361 -13.47 -28.80 1.93
N THR A 362 -14.65 -29.40 1.98
CA THR A 362 -14.83 -30.86 1.84
C THR A 362 -14.94 -31.25 0.38
N GLU A 363 -14.41 -32.41 -0.02
CA GLU A 363 -14.48 -32.95 -1.41
C GLU A 363 -15.93 -33.03 -1.96
N ASP A 364 -16.96 -33.01 -1.11
CA ASP A 364 -18.35 -32.91 -1.53
C ASP A 364 -18.72 -31.52 -2.12
N ASN A 365 -17.95 -30.45 -1.86
CA ASN A 365 -18.30 -29.07 -2.24
C ASN A 365 -17.78 -28.63 -3.61
N ASP A 366 -16.69 -29.20 -4.14
CA ASP A 366 -16.26 -28.89 -5.52
C ASP A 366 -17.25 -29.51 -6.52
N ASP A 367 -17.69 -30.75 -6.27
CA ASP A 367 -18.77 -31.36 -7.05
C ASP A 367 -20.13 -30.69 -6.76
N GLU A 368 -20.45 -30.30 -5.51
CA GLU A 368 -21.75 -29.67 -5.20
C GLU A 368 -21.85 -28.23 -5.71
N MET A 369 -20.78 -27.42 -5.66
CA MET A 369 -20.81 -26.08 -6.26
C MET A 369 -20.83 -26.15 -7.79
N ASP A 370 -20.08 -27.08 -8.40
CA ASP A 370 -20.18 -27.35 -9.84
C ASP A 370 -21.56 -27.91 -10.21
N ILE A 371 -22.17 -28.77 -9.39
CA ILE A 371 -23.55 -29.26 -9.58
C ILE A 371 -24.54 -28.12 -9.37
N ILE A 372 -24.40 -27.26 -8.36
CA ILE A 372 -25.28 -26.10 -8.12
C ILE A 372 -25.18 -25.12 -9.28
N ASN A 373 -23.97 -24.79 -9.72
CA ASN A 373 -23.75 -23.93 -10.87
C ASN A 373 -24.31 -24.56 -12.15
N GLN A 374 -24.06 -25.85 -12.39
CA GLN A 374 -24.62 -26.58 -13.53
C GLN A 374 -26.16 -26.67 -13.47
N GLU A 375 -26.75 -26.92 -12.30
CA GLU A 375 -28.19 -26.96 -12.08
C GLU A 375 -28.83 -25.58 -12.27
N ARG A 376 -28.15 -24.51 -11.84
CA ARG A 376 -28.55 -23.12 -12.08
C ARG A 376 -28.51 -22.79 -13.56
N GLU A 377 -27.42 -23.11 -14.24
CA GLU A 377 -27.28 -22.91 -15.70
C GLU A 377 -28.33 -23.71 -16.48
N ASP A 378 -28.61 -24.96 -16.08
CA ASP A 378 -29.61 -25.83 -16.71
C ASP A 378 -31.04 -25.26 -16.63
N VAL A 379 -31.34 -24.46 -15.60
CA VAL A 379 -32.61 -23.72 -15.46
C VAL A 379 -32.54 -22.28 -15.96
N GLY A 380 -31.41 -21.84 -16.52
CA GLY A 380 -31.20 -20.51 -17.09
C GLY A 380 -30.87 -19.41 -16.08
N LEU A 381 -30.36 -19.77 -14.90
CA LEU A 381 -29.80 -18.85 -13.90
C LEU A 381 -28.28 -18.72 -14.06
N CYS A 382 -27.72 -17.61 -13.59
CA CYS A 382 -26.28 -17.37 -13.55
C CYS A 382 -25.61 -18.17 -12.42
N SER A 383 -24.41 -18.70 -12.72
CA SER A 383 -23.52 -19.35 -11.76
C SER A 383 -23.08 -18.36 -10.67
N LEU A 384 -23.01 -18.81 -9.43
CA LEU A 384 -22.81 -17.93 -8.27
C LEU A 384 -21.42 -17.26 -8.26
N ASP A 385 -20.46 -17.83 -8.97
CA ASP A 385 -19.10 -17.32 -9.19
C ASP A 385 -18.97 -16.41 -10.43
N CYS A 386 -20.03 -16.25 -11.23
CA CYS A 386 -20.01 -15.50 -12.49
C CYS A 386 -20.85 -14.20 -12.46
N TYR A 387 -21.24 -13.69 -11.28
CA TYR A 387 -22.07 -12.48 -11.20
C TYR A 387 -21.34 -11.20 -11.61
N ASP A 388 -20.01 -11.15 -11.46
CA ASP A 388 -19.20 -10.07 -12.01
C ASP A 388 -19.34 -10.01 -13.54
N ASP A 389 -19.15 -11.15 -14.21
CA ASP A 389 -19.30 -11.26 -15.67
C ASP A 389 -20.74 -10.98 -16.10
N TYR A 390 -21.73 -11.49 -15.36
CA TYR A 390 -23.15 -11.24 -15.64
C TYR A 390 -23.51 -9.75 -15.56
N LEU A 391 -22.99 -9.04 -14.57
CA LEU A 391 -23.19 -7.60 -14.44
C LEU A 391 -22.57 -6.84 -15.63
N ASP A 392 -21.33 -7.16 -15.99
CA ASP A 392 -20.62 -6.50 -17.07
C ASP A 392 -21.25 -6.75 -18.45
N GLU A 393 -21.64 -7.99 -18.74
CA GLU A 393 -22.33 -8.34 -19.99
C GLU A 393 -23.67 -7.60 -20.12
N ASN A 394 -24.45 -7.53 -19.03
CA ASN A 394 -25.75 -6.85 -19.03
C ASN A 394 -25.62 -5.32 -19.00
N LEU A 395 -24.51 -4.77 -18.50
CA LEU A 395 -24.26 -3.33 -18.48
C LEU A 395 -24.15 -2.78 -19.90
N ILE A 396 -23.44 -3.47 -20.80
CA ILE A 396 -23.18 -3.03 -22.18
C ILE A 396 -24.48 -2.77 -22.95
N GLU A 397 -25.49 -3.63 -22.77
CA GLU A 397 -26.79 -3.52 -23.45
C GLU A 397 -27.85 -2.76 -22.63
N SER A 398 -27.52 -2.30 -21.42
CA SER A 398 -28.47 -1.70 -20.49
C SER A 398 -28.99 -0.33 -20.96
N SER A 399 -30.21 0.02 -20.55
CA SER A 399 -30.70 1.39 -20.67
C SER A 399 -29.87 2.38 -19.86
N PHE A 400 -29.25 1.93 -18.77
CA PHE A 400 -28.35 2.72 -17.94
C PHE A 400 -27.12 3.21 -18.72
N MET A 401 -26.34 2.30 -19.32
CA MET A 401 -25.21 2.66 -20.19
C MET A 401 -25.63 3.62 -21.29
N ASN A 402 -26.71 3.28 -22.01
CA ASN A 402 -27.22 4.11 -23.11
C ASN A 402 -27.63 5.51 -22.66
N ASP A 403 -28.29 5.64 -21.50
CA ASP A 403 -28.74 6.94 -20.99
C ASP A 403 -27.55 7.80 -20.54
N ILE A 404 -26.58 7.24 -19.83
CA ILE A 404 -25.39 7.95 -19.34
C ILE A 404 -24.49 8.36 -20.51
N VAL A 405 -24.16 7.43 -21.42
CA VAL A 405 -23.32 7.72 -22.59
C VAL A 405 -23.98 8.78 -23.49
N ARG A 406 -25.32 8.78 -23.64
CA ARG A 406 -26.03 9.84 -24.36
C ARG A 406 -25.81 11.22 -23.74
N GLU A 407 -25.77 11.32 -22.41
CA GLU A 407 -25.45 12.59 -21.75
C GLU A 407 -23.96 12.95 -21.89
N PHE A 408 -23.06 11.97 -21.83
CA PHE A 408 -21.63 12.17 -22.12
C PHE A 408 -21.39 12.70 -23.52
N GLU A 409 -22.05 12.15 -24.54
CA GLU A 409 -21.97 12.65 -25.91
C GLU A 409 -22.45 14.10 -26.03
N LYS A 410 -23.50 14.50 -25.29
CA LYS A 410 -23.97 15.89 -25.27
C LYS A 410 -22.93 16.81 -24.64
N ILE A 411 -22.30 16.39 -23.54
CA ILE A 411 -21.25 17.16 -22.87
C ILE A 411 -20.00 17.26 -23.74
N ASN A 412 -19.57 16.17 -24.39
CA ASN A 412 -18.44 16.16 -25.31
C ASN A 412 -18.66 17.13 -26.48
N LYS A 413 -19.87 17.16 -27.07
CA LYS A 413 -20.23 18.15 -28.11
C LYS A 413 -20.16 19.59 -27.61
N LEU A 414 -20.50 19.83 -26.35
CA LEU A 414 -20.36 21.16 -25.75
C LEU A 414 -18.88 21.52 -25.56
N TYR A 415 -18.02 20.57 -25.18
CA TYR A 415 -16.58 20.82 -25.09
C TYR A 415 -15.94 21.19 -26.44
N GLU A 416 -16.40 20.59 -27.55
CA GLU A 416 -15.97 20.98 -28.90
C GLU A 416 -16.26 22.46 -29.21
N GLU A 417 -17.38 23.02 -28.71
CA GLU A 417 -17.71 24.44 -28.91
C GLU A 417 -16.70 25.39 -28.24
N TYR A 418 -16.02 24.98 -27.16
CA TYR A 418 -14.97 25.80 -26.55
C TYR A 418 -13.77 25.99 -27.47
N GLU A 419 -13.45 25.01 -28.32
CA GLU A 419 -12.36 25.13 -29.31
C GLU A 419 -12.70 26.23 -30.33
N GLU A 420 -13.92 26.24 -30.85
CA GLU A 420 -14.38 27.27 -31.79
C GLU A 420 -14.30 28.68 -31.19
N ILE A 421 -14.69 28.83 -29.92
CA ILE A 421 -14.61 30.12 -29.21
C ILE A 421 -13.14 30.50 -28.98
N ALA A 422 -12.28 29.55 -28.60
CA ALA A 422 -10.86 29.80 -28.34
C ALA A 422 -10.15 30.36 -29.58
N ILE A 423 -10.50 29.88 -30.78
CA ILE A 423 -9.97 30.41 -32.05
C ILE A 423 -10.26 31.91 -32.19
N VAL A 424 -11.47 32.36 -31.87
CA VAL A 424 -11.85 33.79 -31.95
C VAL A 424 -11.02 34.64 -30.97
N TYR A 425 -10.75 34.11 -29.77
CA TYR A 425 -9.90 34.78 -28.79
C TYR A 425 -8.42 34.86 -29.23
N ASP A 426 -7.88 33.81 -29.86
CA ASP A 426 -6.52 33.81 -30.43
C ASP A 426 -6.39 34.82 -31.58
N GLU A 427 -7.36 34.87 -32.48
CA GLU A 427 -7.42 35.86 -33.55
C GLU A 427 -7.43 37.29 -32.99
N LEU A 428 -8.23 37.54 -31.94
CA LEU A 428 -8.23 38.84 -31.26
C LEU A 428 -6.87 39.15 -30.63
N LEU A 429 -6.23 38.19 -29.96
CA LEU A 429 -4.90 38.38 -29.35
C LEU A 429 -3.86 38.77 -30.41
N SER A 430 -3.90 38.13 -31.58
CA SER A 430 -3.05 38.48 -32.72
C SER A 430 -3.26 39.92 -33.17
N VAL A 431 -4.52 40.34 -33.34
CA VAL A 431 -4.90 41.71 -33.73
C VAL A 431 -4.43 42.75 -32.68
N ILE A 432 -4.64 42.48 -31.39
CA ILE A 432 -4.21 43.41 -30.32
C ILE A 432 -2.67 43.52 -30.26
N LYS A 433 -1.95 42.42 -30.53
CA LYS A 433 -0.47 42.36 -30.50
C LYS A 433 0.17 43.02 -31.75
N ASP A 434 -0.49 42.99 -32.90
CA ASP A 434 0.03 43.56 -34.16
C ASP A 434 -0.31 45.06 -34.36
N ALA A 435 -1.43 45.55 -33.83
CA ALA A 435 -1.81 46.96 -33.94
C ALA A 435 -0.97 47.89 -33.04
N GLU A 436 -0.77 49.17 -33.41
CA GLU A 436 -0.39 50.23 -32.45
C GLU A 436 -1.63 50.54 -31.56
N SER A 437 -1.92 49.62 -30.63
CA SER A 437 -3.21 49.21 -30.04
C SER A 437 -3.98 50.25 -29.20
N SER A 438 -4.18 51.48 -29.67
CA SER A 438 -5.03 52.46 -28.95
C SER A 438 -6.50 52.47 -29.38
N GLU A 439 -6.83 52.07 -30.61
CA GLU A 439 -8.21 52.11 -31.13
C GLU A 439 -8.99 50.82 -30.78
N VAL A 440 -8.39 49.63 -30.97
CA VAL A 440 -8.98 48.33 -30.60
C VAL A 440 -9.28 48.23 -29.12
N ILE A 441 -8.31 48.61 -28.28
CA ILE A 441 -8.48 48.57 -26.82
C ILE A 441 -9.59 49.51 -26.36
N LYS A 442 -9.79 50.66 -27.04
CA LYS A 442 -10.92 51.57 -26.78
C LYS A 442 -12.26 50.94 -27.15
N LYS A 443 -12.34 50.27 -28.30
CA LYS A 443 -13.54 49.55 -28.74
C LYS A 443 -13.88 48.40 -27.77
N LEU A 444 -12.88 47.61 -27.36
CA LEU A 444 -13.02 46.54 -26.36
C LEU A 444 -13.55 47.07 -25.04
N SER A 445 -12.95 48.15 -24.54
CA SER A 445 -13.34 48.80 -23.29
C SER A 445 -14.80 49.28 -23.30
N PHE A 446 -15.32 49.68 -24.47
CA PHE A 446 -16.73 50.08 -24.59
C PHE A 446 -17.68 48.89 -24.70
N ALA A 447 -17.28 47.82 -25.42
CA ALA A 447 -18.14 46.67 -25.68
C ALA A 447 -18.21 45.66 -24.51
N LEU A 448 -17.17 45.63 -23.66
CA LEU A 448 -17.05 44.69 -22.55
C LEU A 448 -17.22 45.32 -21.16
N LYS A 449 -17.57 46.61 -21.06
CA LYS A 449 -17.76 47.31 -19.77
C LYS A 449 -18.74 46.62 -18.80
N ASP A 450 -19.68 45.85 -19.33
CA ASP A 450 -20.74 45.16 -18.58
C ASP A 450 -20.42 43.65 -18.39
N VAL A 451 -19.25 43.19 -18.83
CA VAL A 451 -18.79 41.80 -18.64
C VAL A 451 -18.13 41.69 -17.28
N GLU A 452 -18.58 40.70 -16.50
CA GLU A 452 -18.07 40.44 -15.16
C GLU A 452 -16.58 40.07 -15.20
N GLY A 453 -15.78 40.67 -14.33
CA GLY A 453 -14.32 40.44 -14.27
C GLY A 453 -13.48 41.16 -15.33
N PHE A 454 -14.07 41.89 -16.29
CA PHE A 454 -13.32 42.62 -17.31
C PHE A 454 -12.63 43.89 -16.73
N PRO A 455 -11.31 44.09 -16.97
CA PRO A 455 -10.59 45.27 -16.49
C PRO A 455 -10.99 46.52 -17.27
N THR A 456 -11.84 47.35 -16.66
CA THR A 456 -12.37 48.56 -17.29
C THR A 456 -11.45 49.76 -17.04
N PRO A 457 -10.96 50.47 -18.08
CA PRO A 457 -10.10 51.64 -17.88
C PRO A 457 -10.80 52.80 -17.18
N TYR A 458 -10.04 53.59 -16.40
CA TYR A 458 -10.54 54.80 -15.73
C TYR A 458 -10.95 55.89 -16.74
N ASN A 459 -10.23 56.00 -17.87
CA ASN A 459 -10.55 56.93 -18.94
C ASN A 459 -10.30 56.31 -20.32
N VAL A 460 -11.36 55.93 -21.03
CA VAL A 460 -11.29 55.32 -22.37
C VAL A 460 -10.57 56.22 -23.39
N ASN A 461 -10.50 57.53 -23.19
CA ASN A 461 -9.77 58.42 -24.11
C ASN A 461 -8.27 58.51 -23.82
N ASP A 462 -7.82 58.07 -22.64
CA ASP A 462 -6.46 58.19 -22.12
C ASP A 462 -6.09 56.94 -21.30
N ILE A 463 -5.91 55.82 -22.00
CA ILE A 463 -5.61 54.50 -21.42
C ILE A 463 -4.10 54.37 -21.25
N ASP A 464 -3.64 54.15 -20.03
CA ASP A 464 -2.21 54.00 -19.72
C ASP A 464 -1.66 52.59 -20.11
N SER A 465 -0.36 52.35 -19.96
CA SER A 465 0.21 51.05 -20.37
C SER A 465 -0.18 49.91 -19.42
N GLU A 466 -0.40 50.18 -18.13
CA GLU A 466 -0.79 49.16 -17.16
C GLU A 466 -2.24 48.71 -17.42
N GLU A 467 -3.14 49.64 -17.75
CA GLU A 467 -4.52 49.35 -18.14
C GLU A 467 -4.60 48.54 -19.44
N LYS A 468 -3.72 48.82 -20.40
CA LYS A 468 -3.62 48.02 -21.64
C LYS A 468 -3.14 46.61 -21.36
N ASP A 469 -2.08 46.47 -20.58
CA ASP A 469 -1.52 45.17 -20.22
C ASP A 469 -2.54 44.32 -19.44
N ALA A 470 -3.36 44.94 -18.59
CA ALA A 470 -4.44 44.26 -17.87
C ALA A 470 -5.52 43.71 -18.83
N ILE A 471 -5.92 44.48 -19.85
CA ILE A 471 -6.89 44.02 -20.85
C ILE A 471 -6.31 42.87 -21.68
N VAL A 472 -5.06 42.99 -22.14
CA VAL A 472 -4.37 41.92 -22.89
C VAL A 472 -4.29 40.65 -22.04
N LEU A 473 -3.88 40.78 -20.78
CA LEU A 473 -3.78 39.66 -19.85
C LEU A 473 -5.12 38.99 -19.60
N TRP A 474 -6.22 39.76 -19.52
CA TRP A 474 -7.56 39.21 -19.38
C TRP A 474 -7.97 38.38 -20.60
N VAL A 475 -7.70 38.87 -21.82
CA VAL A 475 -8.00 38.12 -23.06
C VAL A 475 -7.14 36.85 -23.14
N ASP A 476 -5.86 36.94 -22.79
CA ASP A 476 -4.90 35.82 -22.79
C ASP A 476 -5.31 34.75 -21.77
N GLN A 477 -5.70 35.14 -20.56
CA GLN A 477 -6.22 34.22 -19.52
C GLN A 477 -7.54 33.57 -19.92
N SER A 478 -8.44 34.33 -20.56
CA SER A 478 -9.70 33.78 -21.08
C SER A 478 -9.45 32.77 -22.21
N TYR A 479 -8.51 33.05 -23.11
CA TYR A 479 -8.05 32.12 -24.14
C TYR A 479 -7.48 30.84 -23.52
N GLU A 480 -6.51 30.94 -22.59
CA GLU A 480 -5.93 29.78 -21.92
C GLU A 480 -6.98 28.94 -21.19
N ARG A 481 -7.97 29.57 -20.57
CA ARG A 481 -9.08 28.86 -19.90
C ARG A 481 -9.91 28.08 -20.92
N LEU A 482 -10.27 28.69 -22.04
CA LEU A 482 -11.06 28.04 -23.10
C LEU A 482 -10.29 26.87 -23.74
N CYS A 483 -8.99 27.03 -23.99
CA CYS A 483 -8.13 25.94 -24.47
C CYS A 483 -8.07 24.78 -23.48
N LYS A 484 -7.93 25.06 -22.18
CA LYS A 484 -7.97 24.00 -21.16
C LYS A 484 -9.29 23.26 -21.12
N LEU A 485 -10.39 23.92 -21.46
CA LEU A 485 -11.72 23.31 -21.52
C LEU A 485 -11.94 22.49 -22.80
N SER A 486 -11.39 22.92 -23.93
CA SER A 486 -11.42 22.14 -25.17
C SER A 486 -10.47 20.93 -25.15
N GLU A 487 -9.31 21.06 -24.49
CA GLU A 487 -8.30 19.98 -24.39
C GLU A 487 -8.63 18.93 -23.32
N GLN A 488 -9.77 19.04 -22.65
CA GLN A 488 -10.17 18.05 -21.66
C GLN A 488 -10.35 16.68 -22.29
N LYS A 489 -10.01 15.65 -21.52
CA LYS A 489 -10.23 14.26 -21.93
C LYS A 489 -11.73 14.08 -22.17
N SER A 490 -12.09 13.69 -23.39
CA SER A 490 -13.47 13.36 -23.75
C SER A 490 -14.02 12.32 -22.78
N LEU A 491 -15.25 12.51 -22.33
CA LEU A 491 -15.97 11.53 -21.53
C LEU A 491 -16.08 10.22 -22.33
N PRO A 492 -15.95 9.07 -21.67
CA PRO A 492 -15.78 7.80 -22.37
C PRO A 492 -17.09 7.32 -23.02
N ASP A 493 -16.98 6.54 -24.09
CA ASP A 493 -18.14 5.95 -24.77
C ASP A 493 -18.65 4.66 -24.09
N ASN A 494 -17.94 4.21 -23.06
CA ASN A 494 -18.26 3.06 -22.22
C ASN A 494 -17.69 3.23 -20.80
N PHE A 495 -18.23 2.50 -19.85
CA PHE A 495 -17.74 2.43 -18.47
C PHE A 495 -18.05 1.06 -17.86
N ILE A 496 -17.37 0.71 -16.78
CA ILE A 496 -17.57 -0.52 -16.01
C ILE A 496 -17.97 -0.21 -14.57
N TYR A 497 -18.42 -1.21 -13.82
CA TYR A 497 -18.60 -1.09 -12.37
C TYR A 497 -17.25 -0.82 -11.69
N GLY A 498 -17.25 0.01 -10.64
CA GLY A 498 -16.04 0.50 -9.98
C GLY A 498 -15.41 1.75 -10.61
N ASP A 499 -15.87 2.20 -11.78
CA ASP A 499 -15.32 3.39 -12.44
C ASP A 499 -15.64 4.69 -11.69
N THR A 500 -14.68 5.62 -11.76
CA THR A 500 -14.85 7.02 -11.34
C THR A 500 -14.56 7.94 -12.53
N ILE A 501 -15.54 8.74 -12.92
CA ILE A 501 -15.48 9.59 -14.12
C ILE A 501 -15.55 11.06 -13.73
N GLU A 502 -14.52 11.82 -14.09
CA GLU A 502 -14.45 13.27 -13.83
C GLU A 502 -15.09 14.09 -14.95
N ILE A 503 -15.92 15.07 -14.56
CA ILE A 503 -16.64 15.97 -15.46
C ILE A 503 -16.39 17.40 -15.00
N HIS A 504 -16.11 18.33 -15.91
CA HIS A 504 -15.81 19.72 -15.56
C HIS A 504 -16.81 20.67 -16.21
N ASN A 505 -17.24 21.70 -15.48
CA ASN A 505 -18.14 22.71 -16.04
C ASN A 505 -17.46 24.05 -16.37
N GLY A 506 -16.13 24.13 -16.28
CA GLY A 506 -15.36 25.38 -16.44
C GLY A 506 -15.03 26.10 -15.12
N LEU A 507 -15.77 25.85 -14.06
CA LEU A 507 -15.58 26.44 -12.74
C LEU A 507 -15.34 25.39 -11.64
N GLU A 508 -16.02 24.25 -11.75
CA GLU A 508 -16.04 23.16 -10.79
C GLU A 508 -15.77 21.82 -11.49
N THR A 509 -15.26 20.86 -10.71
CA THR A 509 -15.11 19.46 -11.10
C THR A 509 -16.16 18.63 -10.36
N TYR A 510 -16.82 17.72 -11.09
CA TYR A 510 -17.74 16.72 -10.58
C TYR A 510 -17.16 15.32 -10.80
N GLN A 511 -17.53 14.38 -9.94
CA GLN A 511 -17.14 12.98 -10.04
C GLN A 511 -18.39 12.11 -10.09
N LEU A 512 -18.56 11.36 -11.18
CA LEU A 512 -19.54 10.27 -11.25
C LEU A 512 -18.87 8.99 -10.74
N ASN A 513 -19.36 8.48 -9.63
CA ASN A 513 -18.89 7.26 -8.99
C ASN A 513 -19.87 6.12 -9.28
N ILE A 514 -19.35 5.03 -9.84
CA ILE A 514 -20.08 3.80 -10.13
C ILE A 514 -19.55 2.74 -9.17
N GLY A 515 -20.38 2.30 -8.23
CA GLY A 515 -19.99 1.29 -7.25
C GLY A 515 -19.59 -0.04 -7.90
N GLU A 516 -18.94 -0.89 -7.10
CA GLU A 516 -18.56 -2.25 -7.48
C GLU A 516 -19.40 -3.28 -6.72
N PHE A 517 -19.51 -4.48 -7.30
CA PHE A 517 -20.14 -5.63 -6.66
C PHE A 517 -19.28 -6.16 -5.51
N SER A 518 -19.92 -6.59 -4.42
CA SER A 518 -19.25 -7.03 -3.19
C SER A 518 -18.52 -8.38 -3.34
N GLY A 519 -18.86 -9.16 -4.37
CA GLY A 519 -18.27 -10.46 -4.66
C GLY A 519 -18.89 -11.62 -3.88
N MET A 520 -20.03 -11.43 -3.19
CA MET A 520 -20.74 -12.50 -2.47
C MET A 520 -22.18 -12.64 -2.99
N ALA A 521 -22.40 -13.54 -3.96
CA ALA A 521 -23.74 -13.90 -4.42
C ALA A 521 -24.26 -15.13 -3.65
N THR A 522 -25.41 -14.99 -2.97
CA THR A 522 -26.15 -16.12 -2.41
C THR A 522 -27.53 -16.20 -3.05
N ALA A 523 -27.98 -17.40 -3.41
CA ALA A 523 -29.27 -17.59 -4.05
C ALA A 523 -30.42 -16.96 -3.24
N GLY A 524 -31.18 -16.06 -3.87
CA GLY A 524 -32.29 -15.33 -3.25
C GLY A 524 -31.92 -13.99 -2.60
N ASP A 525 -30.64 -13.63 -2.56
CA ASP A 525 -30.20 -12.33 -2.05
C ASP A 525 -30.37 -11.21 -3.09
N GLN A 526 -30.43 -9.98 -2.57
CA GLN A 526 -30.41 -8.77 -3.37
C GLN A 526 -29.26 -7.87 -2.90
N GLU A 527 -28.44 -7.43 -3.85
CA GLU A 527 -27.36 -6.47 -3.62
C GLU A 527 -27.66 -5.15 -4.32
N ASP A 528 -27.44 -4.03 -3.61
CA ASP A 528 -27.58 -2.68 -4.14
C ASP A 528 -26.17 -2.08 -4.35
N ILE A 529 -25.81 -1.83 -5.60
CA ILE A 529 -24.58 -1.14 -6.01
C ILE A 529 -24.87 0.35 -6.08
N ASP A 530 -24.15 1.15 -5.28
CA ASP A 530 -24.38 2.59 -5.17
C ASP A 530 -23.88 3.37 -6.40
N LEU A 531 -24.68 4.34 -6.86
CA LEU A 531 -24.28 5.32 -7.87
C LEU A 531 -24.35 6.73 -7.26
N SER A 532 -23.37 7.59 -7.54
CA SER A 532 -23.42 8.97 -7.07
C SER A 532 -22.71 9.95 -7.98
N ILE A 533 -23.16 11.21 -7.98
CA ILE A 533 -22.40 12.33 -8.51
C ILE A 533 -22.03 13.23 -7.34
N GLU A 534 -20.74 13.52 -7.20
CA GLU A 534 -20.17 14.38 -6.17
C GLU A 534 -19.63 15.69 -6.77
N ASP A 535 -19.73 16.78 -6.01
CA ASP A 535 -19.07 18.05 -6.33
C ASP A 535 -17.60 18.08 -5.84
N GLN A 536 -16.89 19.17 -6.13
CA GLN A 536 -15.48 19.34 -5.76
C GLN A 536 -15.24 19.30 -4.23
N GLU A 537 -16.26 19.54 -3.41
CA GLU A 537 -16.18 19.45 -1.95
C GLU A 537 -16.54 18.05 -1.42
N GLY A 538 -16.91 17.12 -2.30
CA GLY A 538 -17.36 15.76 -1.96
C GLY A 538 -18.83 15.69 -1.52
N ASN A 539 -19.64 16.71 -1.80
CA ASN A 539 -21.07 16.65 -1.52
C ASN A 539 -21.79 15.91 -2.65
N ILE A 540 -22.65 14.96 -2.28
CA ILE A 540 -23.42 14.19 -3.24
C ILE A 540 -24.59 15.03 -3.76
N ILE A 541 -24.57 15.35 -5.05
CA ILE A 541 -25.59 16.14 -5.75
C ILE A 541 -26.64 15.28 -6.46
N ALA A 542 -26.30 14.03 -6.80
CA ALA A 542 -27.23 13.04 -7.34
C ALA A 542 -26.91 11.65 -6.81
N LYS A 543 -27.94 10.80 -6.63
CA LYS A 543 -27.80 9.42 -6.18
C LYS A 543 -28.59 8.49 -7.06
N GLY A 544 -28.07 7.31 -7.29
CA GLY A 544 -28.78 6.20 -7.91
C GLY A 544 -28.34 4.90 -7.26
N ARG A 545 -28.91 3.80 -7.75
CA ARG A 545 -28.44 2.46 -7.41
C ARG A 545 -28.71 1.49 -8.54
N VAL A 546 -27.94 0.42 -8.59
CA VAL A 546 -28.22 -0.76 -9.41
C VAL A 546 -28.52 -1.90 -8.46
N SER A 547 -29.72 -2.47 -8.55
CA SER A 547 -30.14 -3.59 -7.69
C SER A 547 -29.97 -4.89 -8.47
N LEU A 548 -29.03 -5.72 -8.03
CA LEU A 548 -28.83 -7.09 -8.51
C LEU A 548 -29.66 -8.04 -7.65
N THR A 549 -30.51 -8.84 -8.28
CA THR A 549 -31.24 -9.93 -7.63
C THR A 549 -30.64 -11.26 -8.06
N VAL A 550 -30.15 -12.03 -7.09
CA VAL A 550 -29.59 -13.37 -7.30
C VAL A 550 -30.75 -14.36 -7.35
N GLY A 551 -30.98 -14.97 -8.52
CA GLY A 551 -32.08 -15.89 -8.74
C GLY A 551 -31.94 -17.19 -7.95
N TYR A 552 -33.08 -17.84 -7.71
CA TYR A 552 -33.18 -19.15 -7.07
C TYR A 552 -34.36 -19.94 -7.63
N ILE A 553 -34.30 -21.26 -7.52
CA ILE A 553 -35.43 -22.14 -7.82
C ILE A 553 -35.53 -23.20 -6.73
N GLU A 554 -36.71 -23.36 -6.14
CA GLU A 554 -36.99 -24.44 -5.21
C GLU A 554 -37.55 -25.64 -5.99
N PHE A 555 -37.10 -26.85 -5.68
CA PHE A 555 -37.70 -28.08 -6.20
C PHE A 555 -38.54 -28.75 -5.11
N ASP A 556 -39.72 -29.25 -5.48
CA ASP A 556 -40.54 -30.04 -4.55
C ASP A 556 -39.98 -31.47 -4.36
N GLU A 557 -40.51 -32.21 -3.38
CA GLU A 557 -40.08 -33.59 -3.07
C GLU A 557 -40.27 -34.58 -4.25
N GLU A 558 -41.01 -34.19 -5.29
CA GLU A 558 -41.22 -34.97 -6.51
C GLU A 558 -40.31 -34.52 -7.67
N GLY A 559 -39.44 -33.53 -7.44
CA GLY A 559 -38.50 -32.97 -8.43
C GLY A 559 -39.15 -31.99 -9.42
N ASN A 560 -40.36 -31.49 -9.14
CA ASN A 560 -40.98 -30.44 -9.95
C ASN A 560 -40.51 -29.06 -9.47
N ALA A 561 -40.34 -28.13 -10.41
CA ALA A 561 -40.05 -26.74 -10.09
C ALA A 561 -41.19 -26.11 -9.26
N GLY A 562 -40.85 -25.66 -8.06
CA GLY A 562 -41.69 -24.93 -7.12
C GLY A 562 -41.60 -23.42 -7.33
N ASN A 563 -41.48 -22.64 -6.24
CA ASN A 563 -41.31 -21.19 -6.34
C ASN A 563 -39.86 -20.88 -6.77
N GLY A 564 -39.71 -19.86 -7.62
CA GLY A 564 -38.39 -19.38 -8.02
C GLY A 564 -38.41 -17.90 -8.38
N LEU A 565 -37.23 -17.31 -8.36
CA LEU A 565 -36.93 -15.94 -8.74
C LEU A 565 -35.83 -15.99 -9.80
N ALA A 566 -36.03 -15.30 -10.93
CA ALA A 566 -35.00 -15.21 -11.96
C ALA A 566 -33.94 -14.17 -11.57
N ASP A 567 -32.74 -14.31 -12.14
CA ASP A 567 -31.75 -13.24 -12.12
C ASP A 567 -32.31 -11.99 -12.76
N SER A 568 -32.11 -10.85 -12.12
CA SER A 568 -32.50 -9.57 -12.68
C SER A 568 -31.64 -8.44 -12.16
N ILE A 569 -31.44 -7.46 -13.03
CA ILE A 569 -30.75 -6.21 -12.72
C ILE A 569 -31.75 -5.08 -12.93
N GLU A 570 -31.98 -4.29 -11.89
CA GLU A 570 -32.83 -3.12 -11.93
C GLU A 570 -31.98 -1.84 -11.79
N TYR A 571 -32.05 -0.98 -12.79
CA TYR A 571 -31.31 0.27 -12.82
C TYR A 571 -32.17 1.44 -12.31
N TYR A 572 -31.74 2.06 -11.21
CA TYR A 572 -32.35 3.24 -10.61
C TYR A 572 -31.42 4.45 -10.78
N HIS A 573 -31.25 4.91 -12.03
CA HIS A 573 -30.28 5.94 -12.43
C HIS A 573 -30.91 7.28 -12.87
N SER A 574 -32.22 7.47 -12.75
CA SER A 574 -32.90 8.69 -13.24
C SER A 574 -32.33 9.97 -12.66
N ASP A 575 -31.98 9.96 -11.38
CA ASP A 575 -31.44 11.13 -10.67
C ASP A 575 -29.99 11.41 -11.09
N ILE A 576 -29.21 10.37 -11.43
CA ILE A 576 -27.87 10.51 -12.03
C ILE A 576 -27.98 11.18 -13.40
N VAL A 577 -28.92 10.74 -14.25
CA VAL A 577 -29.18 11.37 -15.56
C VAL A 577 -29.58 12.84 -15.39
N ASN A 578 -30.50 13.14 -14.49
CA ASN A 578 -30.90 14.53 -14.19
C ASN A 578 -29.70 15.37 -13.69
N GLY A 579 -28.81 14.77 -12.90
CA GLY A 579 -27.57 15.40 -12.44
C GLY A 579 -26.64 15.75 -13.60
N LEU A 580 -26.42 14.81 -14.52
CA LEU A 580 -25.64 15.03 -15.74
C LEU A 580 -26.28 16.09 -16.66
N GLU A 581 -27.61 16.07 -16.82
CA GLU A 581 -28.33 17.09 -17.57
C GLU A 581 -28.14 18.48 -16.95
N THR A 582 -28.19 18.59 -15.62
CA THR A 582 -27.95 19.84 -14.90
C THR A 582 -26.53 20.36 -15.12
N ILE A 583 -25.53 19.47 -15.11
CA ILE A 583 -24.14 19.82 -15.42
C ILE A 583 -24.01 20.28 -16.88
N ALA A 584 -24.62 19.57 -17.83
CA ALA A 584 -24.63 19.95 -19.24
C ALA A 584 -25.31 21.31 -19.48
N GLU A 585 -26.40 21.62 -18.78
CA GLU A 585 -27.06 22.93 -18.83
C GLU A 585 -26.15 24.05 -18.29
N SER A 586 -25.39 23.76 -17.22
CA SER A 586 -24.40 24.70 -16.68
C SER A 586 -23.30 25.00 -17.69
N ILE A 587 -22.72 23.97 -18.32
CA ILE A 587 -21.71 24.11 -19.39
C ILE A 587 -22.27 24.91 -20.56
N LYS A 588 -23.46 24.58 -21.02
CA LYS A 588 -24.12 25.26 -22.14
C LYS A 588 -24.37 26.74 -21.85
N LYS A 589 -24.71 27.08 -20.60
CA LYS A 589 -24.90 28.46 -20.17
C LYS A 589 -23.57 29.23 -20.22
N ASP A 590 -22.47 28.61 -19.78
CA ASP A 590 -21.13 29.20 -19.87
C ASP A 590 -20.74 29.46 -21.34
N ILE A 591 -20.85 28.44 -22.20
CA ILE A 591 -20.63 28.54 -23.65
C ILE A 591 -21.47 29.66 -24.27
N THR A 592 -22.74 29.79 -23.90
CA THR A 592 -23.60 30.86 -24.42
C THR A 592 -23.11 32.25 -24.02
N ASN A 593 -22.62 32.40 -22.78
CA ASN A 593 -22.03 33.65 -22.31
C ASN A 593 -20.74 33.96 -23.08
N GLU A 594 -19.87 32.97 -23.25
CA GLU A 594 -18.61 33.11 -23.97
C GLU A 594 -18.82 33.43 -25.45
N TRP A 595 -19.75 32.76 -26.14
CA TRP A 595 -20.14 33.12 -27.50
C TRP A 595 -20.70 34.55 -27.61
N SER A 596 -21.39 35.04 -26.59
CA SER A 596 -21.85 36.44 -26.58
C SER A 596 -20.69 37.44 -26.47
N ILE A 597 -19.56 37.03 -25.90
CA ILE A 597 -18.34 37.82 -25.85
C ILE A 597 -17.58 37.68 -27.16
N ALA A 598 -17.33 36.45 -27.64
CA ALA A 598 -16.63 36.14 -28.87
C ALA A 598 -17.26 36.84 -30.09
N LYS A 599 -18.60 36.89 -30.21
CA LYS A 599 -19.28 37.64 -31.29
C LYS A 599 -18.96 39.13 -31.30
N LYS A 600 -18.69 39.73 -30.14
CA LYS A 600 -18.25 41.14 -30.09
C LYS A 600 -16.83 41.27 -30.65
N PHE A 601 -15.99 40.25 -30.48
CA PHE A 601 -14.64 40.21 -31.02
C PHE A 601 -14.64 40.03 -32.53
N GLU A 602 -15.43 39.10 -33.06
CA GLU A 602 -15.55 38.89 -34.52
C GLU A 602 -15.93 40.19 -35.25
N VAL A 603 -16.89 40.96 -34.70
CA VAL A 603 -17.27 42.28 -35.27
C VAL A 603 -16.10 43.26 -35.25
N MET A 604 -15.29 43.25 -34.19
CA MET A 604 -14.12 44.13 -34.09
C MET A 604 -13.00 43.71 -35.03
N ILE A 605 -12.72 42.41 -35.14
CA ILE A 605 -11.71 41.84 -36.03
C ILE A 605 -12.07 42.15 -37.49
N ALA A 606 -13.35 42.07 -37.86
CA ALA A 606 -13.82 42.38 -39.22
C ALA A 606 -13.82 43.88 -39.56
N GLU A 607 -13.72 44.77 -38.56
CA GLU A 607 -13.65 46.23 -38.74
C GLU A 607 -12.21 46.78 -38.84
N GLU A 608 -11.20 45.95 -38.58
CA GLU A 608 -9.77 46.24 -38.78
C GLU A 608 -9.27 45.73 -40.14
#